data_AF-W0S8V1-F1
#
_entry.id   AF-W0S8V1-F1
#
_cell.length_a   1.000
_cell.length_b   1.000
_cell.length_c   1.000
_cell.angle_alpha   90.00
_cell.angle_beta   90.00
_cell.angle_gamma   90.00
#
_symmetry.space_group_name_H-M   'P 1'
#
loop_
_entity.id
_entity.type
_entity.pdbx_description
1 polymer ?
#
loop_
_entity_poly.entity_id
_entity_poly.type
_entity_poly.pdbx_seq_one_letter_code
_entity_poly.pdbx_strand_id
1 'polypeptide(L)'
;MSSVKHKSVEKETDEIDLGRIVGEIIDNRKLIISIVSLFTLIAIVYALFATPVYQADALVQVEEKQANAILSNLSQMLPDSQPQSAPEIALLQSRMILGKTVDDLNLQAEVRQKYFPVFGSGWARLVGDKPGEIYVSRLYISMPNEDTPELTLKVIDNNNYTISGDGFELSGKTGVLLDSKGLSIKIAKIDAKPGTEFTITYLTRLQAITELQKILTVTDQGKDTGILSISLTGENKRLIENIVDSIIGNYLAQNISRQAAQDSKSLEFLSLQLPKVRNELDLAEDKLNAYRRQNDSVDLSLEAKSVLDQIVNADNQLNELTFRESEISQLYTKEHPTYKALMEKRKTLQDEKLKLNKKVSSMPETQQEILRLSRDVESGRAVYMQLLNRQQELNIAKSSAIGNVRIIDEAVTQPKPVKPKKILVVLAGLILGGIISLGLVMIRMFLRRGIETPEQLEDLGINVYASIPISDDFAKRVAQEQKWKRRKNNEVNGLLAIDNPADLAI
;
A
#
# COMPACT_ATOMS: atom_id res chain seq x y z
N MET A 1 -87.93 1.55 0.20
CA MET A 1 -87.01 0.98 1.20
C MET A 1 -86.34 -0.24 0.60
N SER A 2 -85.07 -0.13 0.21
CA SER A 2 -84.12 -1.24 0.14
C SER A 2 -82.75 -0.62 -0.13
N SER A 3 -81.86 -0.83 0.83
CA SER A 3 -80.60 -0.13 1.05
C SER A 3 -79.63 -0.25 -0.12
N VAL A 4 -79.32 0.90 -0.74
CA VAL A 4 -78.08 1.08 -1.51
C VAL A 4 -76.97 1.17 -0.48
N LYS A 5 -76.30 0.04 -0.23
CA LYS A 5 -75.09 -0.01 0.59
C LYS A 5 -73.96 0.53 -0.30
N HIS A 6 -73.66 1.82 -0.17
CA HIS A 6 -72.41 2.38 -0.67
C HIS A 6 -71.27 1.63 0.02
N LYS A 7 -70.69 0.63 -0.67
CA LYS A 7 -69.39 0.09 -0.30
C LYS A 7 -68.39 1.20 -0.61
N SER A 8 -67.79 1.73 0.45
CA SER A 8 -66.69 2.69 0.37
C SER A 8 -65.62 2.12 -0.57
N VAL A 9 -65.24 2.92 -1.56
CA VAL A 9 -64.03 2.71 -2.34
C VAL A 9 -62.86 2.95 -1.40
N GLU A 10 -62.50 1.93 -0.63
CA GLU A 10 -61.15 1.85 -0.10
C GLU A 10 -60.24 1.61 -1.28
N LYS A 11 -59.48 2.66 -1.58
CA LYS A 11 -58.34 2.62 -2.48
C LYS A 11 -57.32 1.72 -1.79
N GLU A 12 -57.46 0.40 -1.93
CA GLU A 12 -56.42 -0.55 -1.54
C GLU A 12 -55.16 -0.12 -2.27
N THR A 13 -54.23 0.37 -1.48
CA THR A 13 -52.96 0.93 -1.92
C THR A 13 -52.14 -0.20 -2.49
N ASP A 14 -52.30 -0.51 -3.77
CA ASP A 14 -51.36 -1.23 -4.64
C ASP A 14 -50.49 -2.22 -3.83
N GLU A 15 -51.15 -3.13 -3.10
CA GLU A 15 -50.44 -4.07 -2.25
C GLU A 15 -49.69 -4.96 -3.20
N ILE A 16 -48.36 -4.90 -3.15
CA ILE A 16 -47.50 -5.75 -3.96
C ILE A 16 -47.89 -7.19 -3.63
N ASP A 17 -48.66 -7.82 -4.52
CA ASP A 17 -49.10 -9.19 -4.36
C ASP A 17 -47.89 -10.13 -4.47
N LEU A 18 -47.31 -10.42 -3.31
CA LEU A 18 -46.13 -11.27 -3.17
C LEU A 18 -46.40 -12.67 -3.76
N GLY A 19 -47.65 -13.14 -3.73
CA GLY A 19 -48.05 -14.42 -4.31
C GLY A 19 -47.91 -14.42 -5.84
N ARG A 20 -48.37 -13.35 -6.49
CA ARG A 20 -48.25 -13.16 -7.94
C ARG A 20 -46.80 -13.11 -8.41
N ILE A 21 -45.93 -12.42 -7.67
CA ILE A 21 -44.49 -12.34 -7.99
C ILE A 21 -43.83 -13.72 -7.88
N VAL A 22 -44.15 -14.48 -6.83
CA VAL A 22 -43.61 -15.84 -6.65
C VAL A 22 -44.09 -16.78 -7.75
N GLY A 23 -45.36 -16.69 -8.16
CA GLY A 23 -45.92 -17.46 -9.27
C GLY A 23 -45.17 -17.20 -10.59
N GLU A 24 -44.96 -15.94 -10.95
CA GLU A 24 -44.28 -15.57 -12.20
C GLU A 24 -42.80 -16.02 -12.22
N ILE A 25 -42.14 -16.02 -11.06
CA ILE A 25 -40.77 -16.57 -10.92
C ILE A 25 -40.75 -18.08 -11.18
N ILE A 26 -41.72 -18.83 -10.65
CA ILE A 26 -41.81 -20.29 -10.82
C ILE A 26 -42.14 -20.65 -12.27
N ASP A 27 -42.99 -19.87 -12.94
CA ASP A 27 -43.36 -20.06 -14.34
C ASP A 27 -42.18 -19.81 -15.27
N ASN A 28 -41.36 -18.81 -14.97
CA ASN A 28 -40.16 -18.49 -15.74
C ASN A 28 -38.89 -19.19 -15.22
N ARG A 29 -38.99 -20.23 -14.37
CA ARG A 29 -37.83 -20.92 -13.77
C ARG A 29 -36.78 -21.39 -14.77
N LYS A 30 -37.20 -21.84 -15.96
CA LYS A 30 -36.28 -22.29 -17.03
C LYS A 30 -35.46 -21.13 -17.60
N LEU A 31 -36.08 -19.96 -17.75
CA LEU A 31 -35.42 -18.74 -18.21
C LEU A 31 -34.44 -18.27 -17.13
N ILE A 32 -34.86 -18.25 -15.87
CA ILE A 32 -34.01 -17.89 -14.72
C ILE A 32 -32.78 -18.79 -14.65
N ILE A 33 -32.96 -20.11 -14.65
CA ILE A 33 -31.86 -21.08 -14.62
C ILE A 33 -30.94 -20.90 -15.83
N SER A 34 -31.49 -20.66 -17.03
CA SER A 34 -30.68 -20.46 -18.23
C SER A 34 -29.80 -19.20 -18.13
N ILE A 35 -30.33 -18.08 -17.63
CA ILE A 35 -29.58 -16.84 -17.48
C ILE A 35 -28.52 -16.98 -16.38
N VAL A 36 -28.91 -17.52 -15.22
CA VAL A 36 -27.97 -17.79 -14.12
C VAL A 36 -26.84 -18.72 -14.59
N SER A 37 -27.17 -19.79 -15.32
CA SER A 37 -26.19 -20.72 -15.89
C SER A 37 -25.27 -20.04 -16.90
N LEU A 38 -25.77 -19.10 -17.71
CA LEU A 38 -24.97 -18.36 -18.67
C LEU A 38 -23.98 -17.43 -17.98
N PHE A 39 -24.44 -16.64 -17.00
CA PHE A 39 -23.57 -15.71 -16.26
C PHE A 39 -22.53 -16.44 -15.41
N THR A 40 -22.91 -17.56 -14.79
CA THR A 40 -21.95 -18.42 -14.08
C THR A 40 -20.93 -19.05 -15.02
N LEU A 41 -21.34 -19.53 -16.20
CA LEU A 41 -20.42 -20.03 -17.22
C LEU A 41 -19.42 -18.94 -17.65
N ILE A 42 -19.89 -17.72 -17.92
CA ILE A 42 -19.03 -16.58 -18.26
C ILE A 42 -18.05 -16.27 -17.12
N ALA A 43 -18.51 -16.29 -15.87
CA ALA A 43 -17.65 -16.05 -14.71
C ALA A 43 -16.59 -17.14 -14.52
N ILE A 44 -16.93 -18.41 -14.78
CA ILE A 44 -15.98 -19.54 -14.76
C ILE A 44 -14.94 -19.38 -15.87
N VAL A 45 -15.37 -19.08 -17.10
CA VAL A 45 -14.47 -18.83 -18.23
C VAL A 45 -13.53 -17.67 -17.89
N TYR A 46 -14.05 -16.54 -17.41
CA TYR A 46 -13.21 -15.43 -16.98
C TYR A 46 -12.23 -15.82 -15.87
N ALA A 47 -12.67 -16.53 -14.83
CA ALA A 47 -11.81 -16.96 -13.72
C ALA A 47 -10.70 -17.95 -14.12
N LEU A 48 -10.87 -18.68 -15.23
CA LEU A 48 -9.86 -19.57 -15.79
C LEU A 48 -8.89 -18.84 -16.72
N PHE A 49 -9.36 -17.87 -17.50
CA PHE A 49 -8.56 -17.17 -18.51
C PHE A 49 -7.91 -15.87 -18.03
N ALA A 50 -8.42 -15.24 -16.96
CA ALA A 50 -7.86 -14.02 -16.40
C ALA A 50 -6.39 -14.17 -16.00
N THR A 51 -5.61 -13.09 -16.11
CA THR A 51 -4.21 -13.09 -15.72
C THR A 51 -4.08 -13.21 -14.19
N PRO A 52 -3.33 -14.22 -13.68
CA PRO A 52 -3.07 -14.35 -12.26
C PRO A 52 -2.10 -13.26 -11.83
N VAL A 53 -2.46 -12.57 -10.75
CA VAL A 53 -1.60 -11.60 -10.10
C VAL A 53 -1.03 -12.25 -8.84
N TYR A 54 0.28 -12.18 -8.71
CA TYR A 54 1.04 -12.67 -7.56
C TYR A 54 1.43 -11.49 -6.66
N GLN A 55 1.86 -11.81 -5.45
CA GLN A 55 2.33 -10.85 -4.46
C GLN A 55 3.71 -11.29 -3.98
N ALA A 56 4.63 -10.32 -3.89
CA ALA A 56 5.90 -10.47 -3.19
C ALA A 56 5.82 -9.69 -1.88
N ASP A 57 6.32 -10.29 -0.81
CA ASP A 57 6.28 -9.74 0.54
C ASP A 57 7.68 -9.76 1.15
N ALA A 58 7.96 -8.79 2.02
CA ALA A 58 9.17 -8.69 2.80
C ALA A 58 8.92 -7.93 4.10
N LEU A 59 9.73 -8.20 5.12
CA LEU A 59 9.64 -7.55 6.43
C LEU A 59 10.93 -6.83 6.79
N VAL A 60 10.80 -5.57 7.18
CA VAL A 60 11.92 -4.71 7.61
C VAL A 60 11.61 -4.12 8.97
N GLN A 61 12.54 -4.22 9.91
CA GLN A 61 12.46 -3.58 11.22
C GLN A 61 13.22 -2.25 11.21
N VAL A 62 12.58 -1.22 11.73
CA VAL A 62 13.21 0.06 12.07
C VAL A 62 13.38 0.10 13.57
N GLU A 63 14.63 0.12 14.03
CA GLU A 63 14.97 0.21 15.45
C GLU A 63 14.93 1.68 15.92
N GLU A 64 14.29 1.90 17.06
CA GLU A 64 14.33 3.18 17.76
C GLU A 64 15.65 3.34 18.52
N LYS A 65 16.28 4.52 18.41
CA LYS A 65 17.41 4.85 19.27
C LYS A 65 16.92 5.09 20.69
N GLN A 66 17.58 4.47 21.68
CA GLN A 66 17.25 4.60 23.11
C GLN A 66 17.12 6.05 23.61
N ALA A 67 17.83 7.01 23.00
CA ALA A 67 17.70 8.44 23.33
C ALA A 67 16.29 9.01 23.08
N ASN A 68 15.52 8.43 22.15
CA ASN A 68 14.15 8.84 21.83
C ASN A 68 13.08 8.10 22.65
N ALA A 69 13.41 6.99 23.31
CA ALA A 69 12.44 6.14 24.03
C ALA A 69 11.76 6.86 25.21
N ILE A 70 12.43 7.84 25.83
CA ILE A 70 11.86 8.63 26.93
C ILE A 70 10.84 9.66 26.40
N LEU A 71 11.06 10.16 25.18
CA LEU A 71 10.18 11.14 24.53
C LEU A 71 8.98 10.48 23.84
N SER A 72 9.14 9.26 23.31
CA SER A 72 8.05 8.49 22.70
C SER A 72 6.99 8.10 23.72
N ASN A 73 7.39 7.72 24.94
CA ASN A 73 6.46 7.46 26.05
C ASN A 73 5.61 8.69 26.41
N LEU A 74 6.09 9.91 26.18
CA LEU A 74 5.34 11.14 26.44
C LEU A 74 4.42 11.52 25.27
N SER A 75 4.80 11.19 24.02
CA SER A 75 3.98 11.45 22.83
C SER A 75 2.79 10.49 22.72
N GLN A 76 2.94 9.23 23.17
CA GLN A 76 1.90 8.20 23.19
C GLN A 76 0.74 8.52 24.14
N MET A 77 0.91 9.46 25.07
CA MET A 77 -0.16 9.94 25.94
C MET A 77 -1.07 10.99 25.26
N LEU A 78 -0.73 11.47 24.05
CA LEU A 78 -1.57 12.39 23.28
C LEU A 78 -2.57 11.62 22.38
N PRO A 79 -3.84 12.06 22.31
CA PRO A 79 -4.90 11.39 21.54
C PRO A 79 -4.64 11.25 20.01
N ASP A 80 -3.79 12.10 19.44
CA ASP A 80 -3.53 12.21 17.99
C ASP A 80 -2.07 11.90 17.60
N SER A 81 -1.39 11.01 18.33
CA SER A 81 -0.02 10.62 17.98
C SER A 81 0.00 9.86 16.63
N GLN A 82 0.75 10.38 15.65
CA GLN A 82 1.03 9.66 14.41
C GLN A 82 1.93 8.44 14.72
N PRO A 83 1.73 7.30 14.03
CA PRO A 83 2.59 6.14 14.20
C PRO A 83 4.06 6.51 13.96
N GLN A 84 4.97 6.03 14.80
CA GLN A 84 6.39 6.39 14.72
C GLN A 84 7.04 5.96 13.38
N SER A 85 6.43 4.96 12.74
CA SER A 85 6.78 4.41 11.43
C SER A 85 6.36 5.27 10.24
N ALA A 86 5.48 6.26 10.41
CA ALA A 86 4.91 7.03 9.29
C ALA A 86 5.96 7.73 8.40
N PRO A 87 7.03 8.35 8.94
CA PRO A 87 8.09 8.94 8.12
C PRO A 87 8.83 7.92 7.26
N GLU A 88 9.05 6.71 7.78
CA GLU A 88 9.78 5.65 7.09
C GLU A 88 8.92 5.02 5.98
N ILE A 89 7.61 4.88 6.19
CA ILE A 89 6.64 4.50 5.15
C ILE A 89 6.69 5.49 3.98
N ALA A 90 6.65 6.80 4.29
CA ALA A 90 6.73 7.84 3.26
C ALA A 90 8.07 7.83 2.52
N LEU A 91 9.18 7.49 3.22
CA LEU A 91 10.50 7.39 2.60
C LEU A 91 10.60 6.21 1.63
N LEU A 92 10.07 5.03 2.01
CA LEU A 92 9.98 3.85 1.15
C LEU A 92 9.16 4.13 -0.12
N GLN A 93 8.08 4.90 0.00
CA GLN A 93 7.24 5.32 -1.12
C GLN A 93 7.79 6.53 -1.90
N SER A 94 8.93 7.09 -1.48
CA SER A 94 9.48 8.30 -2.08
C SER A 94 10.07 8.03 -3.47
N ARG A 95 10.06 9.08 -4.31
CA ARG A 95 10.71 9.04 -5.64
C ARG A 95 12.22 8.79 -5.58
N MET A 96 12.85 9.06 -4.44
CA MET A 96 14.27 8.81 -4.24
C MET A 96 14.57 7.31 -4.22
N ILE A 97 13.79 6.53 -3.44
CA ILE A 97 13.96 5.06 -3.35
C ILE A 97 13.41 4.39 -4.60
N LEU A 98 12.15 4.66 -4.95
CA LEU A 98 11.50 4.01 -6.10
C LEU A 98 12.15 4.39 -7.43
N GLY A 99 12.60 5.63 -7.57
CA GLY A 99 13.31 6.07 -8.77
C GLY A 99 14.63 5.33 -8.96
N LYS A 100 15.38 5.09 -7.87
CA LYS A 100 16.61 4.30 -7.94
C LYS A 100 16.32 2.84 -8.35
N THR A 101 15.26 2.23 -7.82
CA THR A 101 14.83 0.89 -8.24
C THR A 101 14.39 0.84 -9.71
N VAL A 102 13.71 1.87 -10.22
CA VAL A 102 13.39 1.98 -11.66
C VAL A 102 14.66 1.99 -12.50
N ASP A 103 15.68 2.74 -12.06
CA ASP A 103 16.95 2.87 -12.76
C ASP A 103 17.76 1.55 -12.69
N ASP A 104 17.84 0.91 -11.51
CA ASP A 104 18.61 -0.33 -11.28
C ASP A 104 18.04 -1.54 -12.05
N LEU A 105 16.71 -1.64 -12.13
CA LEU A 105 16.02 -2.76 -12.80
C LEU A 105 15.55 -2.42 -14.22
N ASN A 106 15.84 -1.21 -14.72
CA ASN A 106 15.44 -0.71 -16.03
C ASN A 106 13.92 -0.87 -16.30
N LEU A 107 13.09 -0.52 -15.32
CA LEU A 107 11.62 -0.67 -15.36
C LEU A 107 10.92 0.32 -16.31
N GLN A 108 11.69 1.08 -17.07
CA GLN A 108 11.19 1.95 -18.15
C GLN A 108 10.81 1.16 -19.41
N ALA A 109 11.23 -0.10 -19.52
CA ALA A 109 10.86 -0.99 -20.61
C ALA A 109 9.84 -2.00 -20.12
N GLU A 110 8.56 -1.79 -20.41
CA GLU A 110 7.53 -2.77 -20.15
C GLU A 110 7.42 -3.74 -21.33
N VAL A 111 7.69 -5.02 -21.09
CA VAL A 111 7.70 -6.04 -22.14
C VAL A 111 6.54 -7.00 -21.94
N ARG A 112 5.64 -7.09 -22.92
CA ARG A 112 4.50 -8.02 -22.92
C ARG A 112 4.53 -8.88 -24.17
N GLN A 113 4.46 -10.19 -24.02
CA GLN A 113 4.30 -11.08 -25.16
C GLN A 113 2.92 -10.89 -25.78
N LYS A 114 2.87 -10.78 -27.11
CA LYS A 114 1.63 -10.61 -27.86
C LYS A 114 0.95 -11.97 -28.04
N TYR A 115 -0.30 -12.05 -27.59
CA TYR A 115 -1.16 -13.22 -27.74
C TYR A 115 -2.40 -12.86 -28.56
N PHE A 116 -3.10 -13.88 -29.07
CA PHE A 116 -4.40 -13.67 -29.73
C PHE A 116 -5.38 -12.98 -28.75
N PRO A 117 -6.12 -11.94 -29.19
CA PRO A 117 -6.95 -11.14 -28.29
C PRO A 117 -7.99 -11.97 -27.54
N VAL A 118 -8.30 -11.54 -26.30
CA VAL A 118 -9.31 -12.09 -25.38
C VAL A 118 -8.98 -13.47 -24.77
N PHE A 119 -8.46 -14.43 -25.54
CA PHE A 119 -8.30 -15.82 -25.07
C PHE A 119 -6.87 -16.37 -25.12
N GLY A 120 -5.97 -15.74 -25.90
CA GLY A 120 -4.69 -16.35 -26.25
C GLY A 120 -3.74 -16.57 -25.08
N SER A 121 -3.61 -15.61 -24.17
CA SER A 121 -2.73 -15.72 -22.99
C SER A 121 -3.24 -16.77 -21.98
N GLY A 122 -4.56 -16.86 -21.80
CA GLY A 122 -5.19 -17.88 -20.96
C GLY A 122 -5.11 -19.28 -21.59
N TRP A 123 -5.31 -19.39 -22.91
CA TRP A 123 -5.23 -20.66 -23.64
C TRP A 123 -3.81 -21.22 -23.66
N ALA A 124 -2.80 -20.40 -23.98
CA ALA A 124 -1.40 -20.80 -23.95
C ALA A 124 -1.02 -21.37 -22.57
N ARG A 125 -1.50 -20.76 -21.50
CA ARG A 125 -1.27 -21.24 -20.12
C ARG A 125 -1.97 -22.56 -19.83
N LEU A 126 -3.20 -22.76 -20.29
CA LEU A 126 -3.96 -24.02 -20.11
C LEU A 126 -3.30 -25.18 -20.85
N VAL A 127 -2.70 -24.92 -22.01
CA VAL A 127 -1.96 -25.90 -22.82
C VAL A 127 -0.54 -26.16 -22.26
N GLY A 128 -0.09 -25.36 -21.28
CA GLY A 128 1.21 -25.52 -20.63
C GLY A 128 2.38 -24.90 -21.39
N ASP A 129 2.11 -24.00 -22.34
CA ASP A 129 3.15 -23.21 -22.98
C ASP A 129 3.77 -22.25 -21.96
N LYS A 130 5.08 -22.30 -21.83
CA LYS A 130 5.84 -21.31 -21.05
C LYS A 130 5.82 -19.99 -21.81
N PRO A 131 5.43 -18.87 -21.17
CA PRO A 131 5.53 -17.56 -21.82
C PRO A 131 7.00 -17.29 -22.14
N GLY A 132 7.24 -16.72 -23.33
CA GLY A 132 8.57 -16.28 -23.69
C GLY A 132 8.96 -15.06 -22.84
N GLU A 133 10.24 -14.96 -22.49
CA GLU A 133 10.79 -13.85 -21.73
C GLU A 133 11.86 -13.12 -22.55
N ILE A 134 11.86 -11.80 -22.50
CA ILE A 134 12.92 -10.97 -23.09
C ILE A 134 13.45 -10.03 -22.02
N TYR A 135 14.77 -9.98 -21.92
CA TYR A 135 15.49 -9.14 -20.96
C TYR A 135 16.04 -7.91 -21.68
N VAL A 136 15.41 -6.76 -21.49
CA VAL A 136 15.87 -5.48 -22.06
C VAL A 136 16.77 -4.78 -21.05
N SER A 137 18.05 -4.62 -21.37
CA SER A 137 19.05 -4.02 -20.48
C SER A 137 19.13 -2.50 -20.58
N ARG A 138 18.76 -1.95 -21.74
CA ARG A 138 18.70 -0.51 -21.99
C ARG A 138 17.63 -0.25 -23.03
N LEU A 139 16.77 0.73 -22.77
CA LEU A 139 15.82 1.25 -23.74
C LEU A 139 15.74 2.75 -23.57
N TYR A 140 15.99 3.49 -24.63
CA TYR A 140 15.81 4.92 -24.69
C TYR A 140 15.25 5.30 -26.05
N ILE A 141 14.21 6.13 -26.04
CA ILE A 141 13.51 6.58 -27.23
C ILE A 141 13.47 8.10 -27.20
N SER A 142 14.16 8.73 -28.15
CA SER A 142 14.13 10.18 -28.38
C SER A 142 12.99 10.54 -29.32
N MET A 143 11.73 10.30 -28.93
CA MET A 143 10.56 10.68 -29.75
C MET A 143 9.71 11.73 -29.01
N PRO A 144 9.40 12.89 -29.61
CA PRO A 144 8.76 14.00 -28.89
C PRO A 144 7.23 13.96 -28.82
N ASN A 145 6.52 13.00 -29.42
CA ASN A 145 5.18 13.31 -29.93
C ASN A 145 4.00 12.38 -29.62
N GLU A 146 4.12 11.34 -28.79
CA GLU A 146 2.94 10.56 -28.35
C GLU A 146 3.05 10.09 -26.89
N ASP A 147 1.89 9.96 -26.25
CA ASP A 147 1.76 9.30 -24.94
C ASP A 147 2.18 7.84 -25.09
N THR A 148 3.37 7.52 -24.57
CA THR A 148 4.01 6.17 -24.49
C THR A 148 4.26 5.47 -25.84
N PRO A 149 5.47 5.59 -26.43
CA PRO A 149 5.79 4.91 -27.68
C PRO A 149 5.83 3.39 -27.50
N GLU A 150 5.15 2.67 -28.39
CA GLU A 150 5.10 1.21 -28.45
C GLU A 150 5.97 0.67 -29.61
N LEU A 151 6.75 -0.37 -29.32
CA LEU A 151 7.55 -1.10 -30.29
C LEU A 151 7.09 -2.55 -30.34
N THR A 152 7.03 -3.14 -31.52
CA THR A 152 6.81 -4.58 -31.67
C THR A 152 8.13 -5.26 -31.98
N LEU A 153 8.50 -6.26 -31.19
CA LEU A 153 9.66 -7.10 -31.43
C LEU A 153 9.22 -8.49 -31.88
N LYS A 154 9.76 -8.96 -33.00
CA LYS A 154 9.58 -10.31 -33.50
C LYS A 154 10.88 -11.11 -33.36
N VAL A 155 10.81 -12.24 -32.68
CA VAL A 155 11.94 -13.15 -32.48
C VAL A 155 12.19 -13.93 -33.76
N ILE A 156 13.40 -13.87 -34.32
CA ILE A 156 13.81 -14.68 -35.48
C ILE A 156 14.45 -15.97 -34.97
N ASP A 157 15.43 -15.84 -34.08
CA ASP A 157 16.09 -16.94 -33.37
C ASP A 157 16.56 -16.45 -31.98
N ASN A 158 17.32 -17.28 -31.25
CA ASN A 158 17.80 -16.92 -29.91
C ASN A 158 18.76 -15.72 -29.88
N ASN A 159 19.31 -15.31 -31.02
CA ASN A 159 20.35 -14.29 -31.15
C ASN A 159 19.96 -13.11 -32.04
N ASN A 160 18.95 -13.25 -32.89
CA ASN A 160 18.52 -12.28 -33.89
C ASN A 160 17.03 -11.95 -33.70
N TYR A 161 16.71 -10.68 -33.84
CA TYR A 161 15.34 -10.17 -33.71
C TYR A 161 15.10 -9.01 -34.68
N THR A 162 13.84 -8.77 -35.00
CA THR A 162 13.40 -7.55 -35.70
C THR A 162 12.54 -6.70 -34.77
N ILE A 163 12.80 -5.40 -34.74
CA ILE A 163 11.98 -4.40 -34.04
C ILE A 163 11.30 -3.54 -35.09
N SER A 164 9.99 -3.41 -34.98
CA SER A 164 9.18 -2.49 -35.72
C SER A 164 8.53 -1.46 -34.80
N GLY A 165 8.50 -0.21 -35.25
CA GLY A 165 7.85 0.90 -34.54
C GLY A 165 7.67 2.05 -35.53
N ASP A 166 6.56 2.79 -35.44
CA ASP A 166 6.36 4.07 -36.16
C ASP A 166 6.86 4.10 -37.62
N GLY A 167 6.53 3.05 -38.39
CA GLY A 167 6.88 2.94 -39.81
C GLY A 167 8.33 2.54 -40.13
N PHE A 168 9.17 2.22 -39.14
CA PHE A 168 10.49 1.63 -39.35
C PHE A 168 10.56 0.17 -38.91
N GLU A 169 11.44 -0.59 -39.56
CA GLU A 169 11.83 -1.94 -39.16
C GLU A 169 13.36 -2.01 -39.09
N LEU A 170 13.89 -2.52 -37.99
CA LEU A 170 15.32 -2.64 -37.72
C LEU A 170 15.62 -4.07 -37.28
N SER A 171 16.68 -4.66 -37.84
CA SER A 171 17.20 -5.95 -37.39
C SER A 171 18.31 -5.75 -36.36
N GLY A 172 18.26 -6.50 -35.25
CA GLY A 172 19.23 -6.42 -34.16
C GLY A 172 19.73 -7.79 -33.72
N LYS A 173 20.83 -7.78 -32.95
CA LYS A 173 21.44 -8.97 -32.35
C LYS A 173 21.45 -8.86 -30.83
N THR A 174 21.18 -9.95 -30.14
CA THR A 174 21.25 -10.01 -28.67
C THR A 174 22.65 -9.67 -28.17
N GLY A 175 22.73 -8.90 -27.10
CA GLY A 175 23.98 -8.43 -26.50
C GLY A 175 24.59 -7.21 -27.17
N VAL A 176 24.16 -6.83 -28.38
CA VAL A 176 24.64 -5.66 -29.12
C VAL A 176 23.66 -4.51 -28.94
N LEU A 177 24.19 -3.29 -28.77
CA LEU A 177 23.37 -2.09 -28.69
C LEU A 177 22.97 -1.66 -30.11
N LEU A 178 21.66 -1.57 -30.34
CA LEU A 178 21.08 -1.05 -31.57
C LEU A 178 20.77 0.44 -31.36
N ASP A 179 21.51 1.31 -32.04
CA ASP A 179 21.31 2.76 -32.00
C ASP A 179 21.00 3.26 -33.41
N SER A 180 19.72 3.53 -33.69
CA SER A 180 19.30 4.02 -35.01
C SER A 180 17.94 4.72 -34.91
N LYS A 181 17.73 5.75 -35.73
CA LYS A 181 16.44 6.47 -35.84
C LYS A 181 15.88 6.98 -34.50
N GLY A 182 16.75 7.39 -33.57
CA GLY A 182 16.34 7.87 -32.24
C GLY A 182 15.95 6.78 -31.24
N LEU A 183 16.13 5.50 -31.59
CA LEU A 183 15.96 4.34 -30.71
C LEU A 183 17.34 3.81 -30.30
N SER A 184 17.59 3.75 -28.99
CA SER A 184 18.75 3.08 -28.41
C SER A 184 18.26 1.92 -27.53
N ILE A 185 18.39 0.69 -28.03
CA ILE A 185 17.92 -0.52 -27.34
C ILE A 185 19.01 -1.58 -27.28
N LYS A 186 19.15 -2.23 -26.12
CA LYS A 186 20.02 -3.38 -25.92
C LYS A 186 19.27 -4.52 -25.26
N ILE A 187 19.10 -5.61 -26.00
CA ILE A 187 18.48 -6.84 -25.51
C ILE A 187 19.58 -7.76 -24.97
N ALA A 188 19.52 -8.07 -23.67
CA ALA A 188 20.53 -8.90 -23.02
C ALA A 188 20.32 -10.39 -23.34
N LYS A 189 19.07 -10.86 -23.30
CA LYS A 189 18.73 -12.27 -23.50
C LYS A 189 17.31 -12.41 -24.03
N ILE A 190 17.11 -13.38 -24.92
CA ILE A 190 15.80 -13.82 -25.41
C ILE A 190 15.61 -15.29 -25.00
N ASP A 191 14.51 -15.59 -24.33
CA ASP A 191 14.08 -16.94 -23.96
C ASP A 191 12.66 -17.17 -24.48
N ALA A 192 12.54 -17.31 -25.80
CA ALA A 192 11.25 -17.44 -26.48
C ALA A 192 11.39 -18.27 -27.77
N LYS A 193 10.29 -18.89 -28.22
CA LYS A 193 10.28 -19.66 -29.48
C LYS A 193 10.44 -18.71 -30.69
N PRO A 194 11.10 -19.13 -31.78
CA PRO A 194 11.12 -18.39 -33.04
C PRO A 194 9.70 -18.02 -33.53
N GLY A 195 9.54 -16.79 -34.02
CA GLY A 195 8.25 -16.25 -34.47
C GLY A 195 7.39 -15.62 -33.37
N THR A 196 7.82 -15.65 -32.11
CA THR A 196 7.09 -15.00 -31.00
C THR A 196 7.18 -13.47 -31.15
N GLU A 197 6.05 -12.79 -30.99
CA GLU A 197 5.96 -11.33 -30.99
C GLU A 197 5.82 -10.77 -29.57
N PHE A 198 6.47 -9.64 -29.30
CA PHE A 198 6.44 -8.91 -28.05
C PHE A 198 6.12 -7.44 -28.31
N THR A 199 5.28 -6.85 -27.47
CA THR A 199 5.09 -5.41 -27.39
C THR A 199 6.01 -4.87 -26.30
N ILE A 200 6.82 -3.88 -26.64
CA ILE A 200 7.71 -3.16 -25.74
C ILE A 200 7.17 -1.74 -25.64
N THR A 201 6.64 -1.38 -24.48
CA THR A 201 6.14 -0.03 -24.20
C THR A 201 7.21 0.72 -23.42
N TYR A 202 7.59 1.90 -23.90
CA TYR A 202 8.54 2.75 -23.19
C TYR A 202 7.81 3.70 -22.24
N LEU A 203 8.09 3.55 -20.95
CA LEU A 203 7.59 4.40 -19.89
C LEU A 203 8.63 5.48 -19.57
N THR A 204 8.18 6.73 -19.44
CA THR A 204 9.02 7.76 -18.85
C THR A 204 9.38 7.38 -17.41
N ARG A 205 10.52 7.85 -16.93
CA ARG A 205 10.96 7.59 -15.55
C ARG A 205 9.88 7.94 -14.52
N LEU A 206 9.16 9.04 -14.72
CA LEU A 206 8.09 9.46 -13.81
C LEU A 206 6.87 8.53 -13.87
N GLN A 207 6.48 8.06 -15.07
CA GLN A 207 5.41 7.08 -15.22
C GLN A 207 5.76 5.77 -14.53
N ALA A 208 6.97 5.23 -14.75
CA ALA A 208 7.43 4.01 -14.10
C ALA A 208 7.42 4.12 -12.56
N ILE A 209 7.88 5.25 -12.00
CA ILE A 209 7.81 5.52 -10.56
C ILE A 209 6.36 5.56 -10.07
N THR A 210 5.48 6.22 -10.82
CA THR A 210 4.06 6.38 -10.45
C THR A 210 3.34 5.03 -10.48
N GLU A 211 3.64 4.17 -11.46
CA GLU A 211 3.10 2.81 -11.52
C GLU A 211 3.59 1.97 -10.34
N LEU A 212 4.88 2.03 -10.00
CA LEU A 212 5.40 1.38 -8.78
C LEU A 212 4.69 1.88 -7.52
N GLN A 213 4.48 3.19 -7.38
CA GLN A 213 3.78 3.77 -6.22
C GLN A 213 2.35 3.26 -6.08
N LYS A 214 1.65 2.97 -7.19
CA LYS A 214 0.28 2.44 -7.17
C LYS A 214 0.22 0.97 -6.72
N ILE A 215 1.21 0.17 -7.08
CA ILE A 215 1.22 -1.28 -6.81
C ILE A 215 1.99 -1.66 -5.54
N LEU A 216 2.82 -0.75 -5.01
CA LEU A 216 3.55 -0.89 -3.76
C LEU A 216 2.66 -0.54 -2.57
N THR A 217 2.57 -1.46 -1.61
CA THR A 217 1.88 -1.25 -0.33
C THR A 217 2.87 -1.45 0.80
N VAL A 218 2.98 -0.44 1.67
CA VAL A 218 3.83 -0.46 2.87
C VAL A 218 2.94 -0.20 4.08
N THR A 219 2.94 -1.13 5.03
CA THR A 219 2.10 -1.07 6.23
C THR A 219 2.89 -1.48 7.47
N ASP A 220 2.60 -0.87 8.62
CA ASP A 220 3.12 -1.32 9.92
C ASP A 220 2.41 -2.61 10.37
N GLN A 221 3.17 -3.58 10.88
CA GLN A 221 2.69 -4.87 11.40
C GLN A 221 2.22 -4.73 12.86
N GLY A 222 1.31 -3.78 13.10
CA GLY A 222 0.75 -3.47 14.41
C GLY A 222 0.77 -1.97 14.71
N LYS A 223 0.44 -1.57 15.93
CA LYS A 223 0.64 -0.18 16.38
C LYS A 223 2.06 -0.05 16.93
N ASP A 224 2.88 0.74 16.25
CA ASP A 224 4.23 1.14 16.69
C ASP A 224 5.17 -0.04 16.94
N THR A 225 5.06 -1.10 16.14
CA THR A 225 5.97 -2.25 16.27
C THR A 225 7.36 -1.97 15.69
N GLY A 226 7.47 -0.93 14.86
CA GLY A 226 8.66 -0.66 14.06
C GLY A 226 8.87 -1.70 12.95
N ILE A 227 7.95 -2.63 12.73
CA ILE A 227 8.04 -3.67 11.70
C ILE A 227 7.20 -3.24 10.50
N LEU A 228 7.86 -2.98 9.38
CA LEU A 228 7.25 -2.60 8.12
C LEU A 228 7.10 -3.82 7.22
N SER A 229 5.88 -4.04 6.78
CA SER A 229 5.53 -5.00 5.74
C SER A 229 5.48 -4.32 4.40
N ILE A 230 6.37 -4.73 3.51
CA ILE A 230 6.48 -4.21 2.16
C ILE A 230 5.94 -5.28 1.23
N SER A 231 4.92 -4.92 0.46
CA SER A 231 4.25 -5.84 -0.46
C SER A 231 4.07 -5.21 -1.84
N LEU A 232 4.26 -6.01 -2.88
CA LEU A 232 4.09 -5.57 -4.26
C LEU A 232 3.35 -6.64 -5.07
N THR A 233 2.42 -6.21 -5.92
CA THR A 233 1.62 -7.12 -6.75
C THR A 233 1.94 -7.01 -8.22
N GLY A 234 1.98 -8.13 -8.94
CA GLY A 234 2.25 -8.16 -10.37
C GLY A 234 2.14 -9.55 -11.01
N GLU A 235 2.28 -9.61 -12.34
CA GLU A 235 2.07 -10.84 -13.11
C GLU A 235 3.30 -11.76 -13.12
N ASN A 236 4.50 -11.16 -13.15
CA ASN A 236 5.76 -11.91 -13.17
C ASN A 236 6.34 -12.03 -11.76
N LYS A 237 6.33 -13.26 -11.22
CA LYS A 237 6.87 -13.59 -9.89
C LYS A 237 8.30 -13.08 -9.68
N ARG A 238 9.24 -13.47 -10.55
CA ARG A 238 10.65 -13.10 -10.39
C ARG A 238 10.85 -11.59 -10.44
N LEU A 239 10.11 -10.90 -11.31
CA LEU A 239 10.22 -9.46 -11.43
C LEU A 239 9.76 -8.75 -10.14
N ILE A 240 8.60 -9.13 -9.59
CA ILE A 240 8.09 -8.49 -8.37
C ILE A 240 8.96 -8.78 -7.15
N GLU A 241 9.55 -9.98 -7.06
CA GLU A 241 10.55 -10.33 -6.05
C GLU A 241 11.77 -9.41 -6.11
N ASN A 242 12.37 -9.30 -7.31
CA ASN A 242 13.52 -8.44 -7.55
C ASN A 242 13.22 -6.95 -7.29
N ILE A 243 12.00 -6.50 -7.61
CA ILE A 243 11.57 -5.11 -7.32
C ILE A 243 11.54 -4.87 -5.81
N VAL A 244 10.89 -5.75 -5.04
CA VAL A 244 10.82 -5.60 -3.57
C VAL A 244 12.22 -5.67 -2.96
N ASP A 245 13.05 -6.63 -3.40
CA ASP A 245 14.43 -6.76 -2.95
C ASP A 245 15.26 -5.50 -3.24
N SER A 246 15.16 -4.95 -4.46
CA SER A 246 15.83 -3.71 -4.84
C SER A 246 15.34 -2.50 -4.02
N ILE A 247 14.03 -2.39 -3.75
CA ILE A 247 13.48 -1.31 -2.90
C ILE A 247 14.09 -1.37 -1.50
N ILE A 248 14.16 -2.57 -0.91
CA ILE A 248 14.71 -2.78 0.44
C ILE A 248 16.20 -2.48 0.46
N GLY A 249 16.96 -2.99 -0.50
CA GLY A 249 18.39 -2.72 -0.64
C GLY A 249 18.68 -1.23 -0.79
N ASN A 250 17.91 -0.54 -1.62
CA ASN A 250 18.03 0.90 -1.83
C ASN A 250 17.66 1.71 -0.59
N TYR A 251 16.62 1.30 0.14
CA TYR A 251 16.24 1.90 1.42
C TYR A 251 17.31 1.70 2.49
N LEU A 252 17.83 0.49 2.65
CA LEU A 252 18.88 0.16 3.62
C LEU A 252 20.16 0.95 3.32
N ALA A 253 20.60 0.97 2.06
CA ALA A 253 21.78 1.72 1.64
C ALA A 253 21.62 3.22 1.91
N GLN A 254 20.43 3.77 1.63
CA GLN A 254 20.13 5.17 1.93
C GLN A 254 20.12 5.45 3.44
N ASN A 255 19.58 4.52 4.24
CA ASN A 255 19.57 4.64 5.70
C ASN A 255 21.00 4.68 6.26
N ILE A 256 21.84 3.73 5.87
CA ILE A 256 23.25 3.64 6.28
C ILE A 256 24.00 4.91 5.84
N SER A 257 23.83 5.35 4.59
CA SER A 257 24.48 6.56 4.08
C SER A 257 24.08 7.81 4.85
N ARG A 258 22.79 7.96 5.18
CA ARG A 258 22.28 9.10 5.96
C ARG A 258 22.85 9.09 7.37
N GLN A 259 22.85 7.92 8.02
CA GLN A 259 23.37 7.74 9.37
C GLN A 259 24.88 8.04 9.43
N ALA A 260 25.67 7.50 8.49
CA ALA A 260 27.11 7.75 8.41
C ALA A 260 27.44 9.24 8.16
N ALA A 261 26.63 9.94 7.37
CA ALA A 261 26.78 11.37 7.14
C ALA A 261 26.48 12.19 8.41
N GLN A 262 25.46 11.80 9.19
CA GLN A 262 25.13 12.44 10.46
C GLN A 262 26.25 12.21 11.49
N ASP A 263 26.70 10.97 11.66
CA ASP A 263 27.74 10.62 12.63
C ASP A 263 29.07 11.30 12.30
N SER A 264 29.39 11.44 11.01
CA SER A 264 30.58 12.17 10.58
C SER A 264 30.52 13.66 10.94
N LYS A 265 29.37 14.32 10.78
CA LYS A 265 29.18 15.72 11.20
C LYS A 265 29.25 15.87 12.72
N SER A 266 28.65 14.95 13.47
CA SER A 266 28.73 14.94 14.93
C SER A 266 30.16 14.74 15.42
N LEU A 267 30.92 13.82 14.81
CA LEU A 267 32.34 13.61 15.10
C LEU A 267 33.18 14.85 14.78
N GLU A 268 32.92 15.53 13.67
CA GLU A 268 33.58 16.79 13.30
C GLU A 268 33.36 17.86 14.39
N PHE A 269 32.11 18.06 14.81
CA PHE A 269 31.78 18.97 15.92
C PHE A 269 32.55 18.62 17.21
N LEU A 270 32.53 17.34 17.61
CA LEU A 270 33.22 16.89 18.83
C LEU A 270 34.74 17.07 18.74
N SER A 271 35.33 16.80 17.57
CA SER A 271 36.78 16.96 17.35
C SER A 271 37.23 18.42 17.50
N LEU A 272 36.37 19.38 17.18
CA LEU A 272 36.63 20.81 17.34
C LEU A 272 36.38 21.32 18.77
N GLN A 273 35.44 20.71 19.51
CA GLN A 273 35.08 21.14 20.87
C GLN A 273 35.93 20.50 21.96
N LEU A 274 36.30 19.23 21.82
CA LEU A 274 37.07 18.50 22.82
C LEU A 274 38.38 19.21 23.24
N PRO A 275 39.20 19.74 22.31
CA PRO A 275 40.40 20.49 22.69
C PRO A 275 40.09 21.77 23.47
N LYS A 276 38.97 22.44 23.16
CA LYS A 276 38.54 23.66 23.85
C LYS A 276 38.13 23.36 25.28
N VAL A 277 37.26 22.35 25.46
CA VAL A 277 36.80 21.90 26.78
C VAL A 277 37.97 21.37 27.61
N ARG A 278 38.92 20.64 26.99
CA ARG A 278 40.14 20.20 27.66
C ARG A 278 40.98 21.38 28.16
N ASN A 279 41.22 22.37 27.31
CA ASN A 279 41.99 23.55 27.71
C ASN A 279 41.28 24.37 28.81
N GLU A 280 39.96 24.50 28.74
CA GLU A 280 39.17 25.14 29.81
C GLU A 280 39.27 24.38 31.14
N LEU A 281 39.27 23.04 31.09
CA LEU A 281 39.49 22.19 32.27
C LEU A 281 40.91 22.36 32.82
N ASP A 282 41.93 22.31 31.98
CA ASP A 282 43.34 22.50 32.40
C ASP A 282 43.51 23.87 33.11
N LEU A 283 42.92 24.94 32.56
CA LEU A 283 42.92 26.27 33.18
C LEU A 283 42.14 26.32 34.50
N ALA A 284 41.05 25.57 34.63
CA ALA A 284 40.29 25.48 35.88
C ALA A 284 41.07 24.70 36.95
N GLU A 285 41.73 23.61 36.58
CA GLU A 285 42.59 22.81 37.46
C GLU A 285 43.77 23.64 37.96
N ASP A 286 44.42 24.40 37.08
CA ASP A 286 45.51 25.31 37.44
C ASP A 286 45.08 26.40 38.44
N LYS A 287 43.91 27.01 38.23
CA LYS A 287 43.33 28.00 39.16
C LYS A 287 43.04 27.39 40.53
N LEU A 288 42.43 26.20 40.56
CA LEU A 288 42.15 25.49 41.81
C LEU A 288 43.44 25.14 42.55
N ASN A 289 44.44 24.62 41.84
CA ASN A 289 45.73 24.25 42.40
C ASN A 289 46.49 25.48 42.92
N ALA A 290 46.46 26.60 42.20
CA ALA A 290 47.05 27.86 42.64
C ALA A 290 46.39 28.36 43.94
N TYR A 291 45.05 28.33 44.00
CA TYR A 291 44.31 28.73 45.20
C TYR A 291 44.62 27.84 46.40
N ARG A 292 44.70 26.51 46.21
CA ARG A 292 45.07 25.55 47.25
C ARG A 292 46.49 25.75 47.80
N ARG A 293 47.45 26.13 46.93
CA ARG A 293 48.82 26.45 47.33
C ARG A 293 48.93 27.74 48.14
N GLN A 294 48.10 28.73 47.83
CA GLN A 294 48.17 30.05 48.47
C GLN A 294 47.50 30.10 49.85
N ASN A 295 46.46 29.29 50.07
CA ASN A 295 45.63 29.35 51.27
C ASN A 295 45.75 28.12 52.17
N ASP A 296 46.89 27.42 52.17
CA ASP A 296 47.16 26.23 52.99
C ASP A 296 46.02 25.18 52.95
N SER A 297 45.82 24.54 51.78
CA SER A 297 44.98 23.35 51.58
C SER A 297 43.72 23.29 52.45
N VAL A 298 42.81 24.25 52.28
CA VAL A 298 41.50 24.21 52.95
C VAL A 298 40.66 23.08 52.34
N ASP A 299 40.36 22.04 53.12
CA ASP A 299 39.38 21.04 52.70
C ASP A 299 37.96 21.60 52.82
N LEU A 300 37.09 21.27 51.86
CA LEU A 300 35.68 21.63 51.90
C LEU A 300 35.00 20.98 53.12
N SER A 301 34.15 21.74 53.82
CA SER A 301 33.30 21.15 54.87
C SER A 301 32.36 20.11 54.26
N LEU A 302 31.83 19.20 55.09
CA LEU A 302 30.88 18.18 54.63
C LEU A 302 29.61 18.83 54.04
N GLU A 303 29.15 19.96 54.59
CA GLU A 303 28.03 20.72 54.05
C GLU A 303 28.38 21.35 52.69
N ALA A 304 29.56 21.97 52.57
CA ALA A 304 30.01 22.57 51.32
C ALA A 304 30.20 21.54 50.21
N LYS A 305 30.75 20.36 50.55
CA LYS A 305 30.90 19.23 49.63
C LYS A 305 29.54 18.69 49.17
N SER A 306 28.57 18.53 50.07
CA SER A 306 27.22 18.10 49.68
C SER A 306 26.53 19.10 48.75
N VAL A 307 26.70 20.41 48.97
CA VAL A 307 26.19 21.45 48.06
C VAL A 307 26.91 21.41 46.72
N LEU A 308 28.23 21.22 46.72
CA LEU A 308 29.02 21.04 45.50
C LEU A 308 28.52 19.87 44.66
N ASP A 309 28.34 18.69 45.27
CA ASP A 309 27.83 17.48 44.59
C ASP A 309 26.45 17.74 43.95
N GLN A 310 25.56 18.45 44.66
CA GLN A 310 24.24 18.83 44.13
C GLN A 310 24.35 19.81 42.94
N ILE A 311 25.26 20.80 43.02
CA ILE A 311 25.49 21.75 41.92
C ILE A 311 26.08 21.05 40.71
N VAL A 312 27.10 20.20 40.90
CA VAL A 312 27.73 19.43 39.82
C VAL A 312 26.72 18.51 39.15
N ASN A 313 25.87 17.82 39.92
CA ASN A 313 24.79 17.01 39.35
C ASN A 313 23.79 17.86 38.54
N ALA A 314 23.38 19.03 39.04
CA ALA A 314 22.49 19.93 38.32
C ALA A 314 23.14 20.48 37.04
N ASP A 315 24.43 20.86 37.09
CA ASP A 315 25.19 21.31 35.93
C ASP A 315 25.36 20.20 34.89
N ASN A 316 25.63 18.96 35.31
CA ASN A 316 25.69 17.80 34.41
C ASN A 316 24.37 17.58 33.68
N GLN A 317 23.24 17.62 34.40
CA GLN A 317 21.92 17.50 33.78
C GLN A 317 21.62 18.67 32.84
N LEU A 318 22.00 19.90 33.21
CA LEU A 318 21.86 21.06 32.32
C LEU A 318 22.69 20.93 31.04
N ASN A 319 23.93 20.47 31.15
CA ASN A 319 24.80 20.23 30.00
C ASN A 319 24.22 19.14 29.09
N GLU A 320 23.72 18.04 29.65
CA GLU A 320 22.99 17.01 28.90
C GLU A 320 21.78 17.58 28.16
N LEU A 321 20.98 18.43 28.82
CA LEU A 321 19.84 19.10 28.19
C LEU A 321 20.28 20.09 27.11
N THR A 322 21.42 20.76 27.24
CA THR A 322 21.97 21.63 26.20
C THR A 322 22.37 20.83 24.95
N PHE A 323 22.99 19.65 25.12
CA PHE A 323 23.27 18.77 23.99
C PHE A 323 21.98 18.28 23.32
N ARG A 324 21.00 17.83 24.12
CA ARG A 324 19.68 17.45 23.60
C ARG A 324 18.96 18.60 22.90
N GLU A 325 19.09 19.83 23.39
CA GLU A 325 18.54 21.01 22.73
C GLU A 325 19.15 21.18 21.34
N SER A 326 20.47 21.01 21.21
CA SER A 326 21.13 21.08 19.90
C SER A 326 20.63 20.00 18.94
N GLU A 327 20.43 18.77 19.40
CA GLU A 327 19.90 17.67 18.59
C GLU A 327 18.42 17.91 18.19
N ILE A 328 17.59 18.30 19.15
CA ILE A 328 16.15 18.54 18.93
C ILE A 328 15.92 19.79 18.07
N SER A 329 16.73 20.84 18.21
CA SER A 329 16.61 22.07 17.41
C SER A 329 16.90 21.88 15.92
N GLN A 330 17.58 20.78 15.55
CA GLN A 330 17.79 20.40 14.16
C GLN A 330 16.56 19.71 13.55
N LEU A 331 15.69 19.12 14.38
CA LEU A 331 14.55 18.30 13.96
C LEU A 331 13.20 18.99 14.18
N TYR A 332 13.10 19.87 15.18
CA TYR A 332 11.84 20.44 15.65
C TYR A 332 11.92 21.97 15.81
N THR A 333 10.77 22.63 15.65
CA THR A 333 10.63 24.06 15.92
C THR A 333 10.43 24.32 17.42
N LYS A 334 10.66 25.57 17.85
CA LYS A 334 10.50 25.98 19.27
C LYS A 334 9.09 25.81 19.83
N GLU A 335 8.10 25.73 18.95
CA GLU A 335 6.68 25.53 19.30
C GLU A 335 6.34 24.07 19.63
N HIS A 336 7.19 23.12 19.20
CA HIS A 336 6.93 21.69 19.31
C HIS A 336 6.86 21.25 20.80
N PRO A 337 5.91 20.36 21.18
CA PRO A 337 5.73 19.94 22.57
C PRO A 337 7.00 19.39 23.22
N THR A 338 7.82 18.64 22.49
CA THR A 338 9.08 18.08 23.01
C THR A 338 10.10 19.17 23.35
N TYR A 339 10.20 20.22 22.52
CA TYR A 339 11.08 21.36 22.78
C TYR A 339 10.59 22.16 24.00
N LYS A 340 9.27 22.36 24.14
CA LYS A 340 8.68 23.02 25.32
C LYS A 340 8.95 22.24 26.61
N ALA A 341 8.74 20.93 26.61
CA ALA A 341 9.01 20.07 27.77
C ALA A 341 10.51 20.08 28.17
N LEU A 342 11.42 20.05 27.19
CA LEU A 342 12.86 20.18 27.42
C LEU A 342 13.20 21.51 28.10
N MET A 343 12.64 22.61 27.59
CA MET A 343 12.87 23.96 28.11
C MET A 343 12.30 24.15 29.51
N GLU A 344 11.14 23.56 29.81
CA GLU A 344 10.57 23.56 31.15
C GLU A 344 11.46 22.80 32.12
N LYS A 345 11.93 21.60 31.76
CA LYS A 345 12.87 20.85 32.59
C LYS A 345 14.16 21.63 32.82
N ARG A 346 14.70 22.28 31.79
CA ARG A 346 15.90 23.14 31.90
C ARG A 346 15.67 24.29 32.89
N LYS A 347 14.50 24.95 32.83
CA LYS A 347 14.13 26.01 33.76
C LYS A 347 14.07 25.49 35.21
N THR A 348 13.48 24.32 35.44
CA THR A 348 13.42 23.75 36.81
C THR A 348 14.80 23.53 37.42
N LEU A 349 15.76 23.02 36.63
CA LEU A 349 17.14 22.82 37.08
C LEU A 349 17.89 24.14 37.26
N GLN A 350 17.62 25.14 36.43
CA GLN A 350 18.15 26.50 36.63
C GLN A 350 17.65 27.11 37.95
N ASP A 351 16.36 26.96 38.25
CA ASP A 351 15.77 27.44 39.50
C ASP A 351 16.35 26.71 40.73
N GLU A 352 16.59 25.40 40.61
CA GLU A 352 17.26 24.60 41.64
C GLU A 352 18.72 25.06 41.87
N LYS A 353 19.47 25.26 40.80
CA LYS A 353 20.83 25.81 40.84
C LYS A 353 20.87 27.20 41.50
N LEU A 354 19.89 28.07 41.22
CA LEU A 354 19.78 29.37 41.89
C LEU A 354 19.58 29.24 43.40
N LYS A 355 18.79 28.26 43.85
CA LYS A 355 18.61 27.98 45.29
C LYS A 355 19.91 27.48 45.92
N LEU A 356 20.66 26.62 45.24
CA LEU A 356 21.95 26.11 45.71
C LEU A 356 22.99 27.24 45.78
N ASN A 357 23.07 28.12 44.79
CA ASN A 357 23.96 29.28 44.79
C ASN A 357 23.68 30.22 45.98
N LYS A 358 22.42 30.41 46.38
CA LYS A 358 22.09 31.19 47.59
C LYS A 358 22.67 30.56 48.87
N LYS A 359 22.70 29.22 48.97
CA LYS A 359 23.36 28.53 50.09
C LYS A 359 24.87 28.75 50.06
N VAL A 360 25.49 28.72 48.88
CA VAL A 360 26.91 29.03 48.72
C VAL A 360 27.21 30.45 49.20
N SER A 361 26.38 31.45 48.86
CA SER A 361 26.58 32.84 49.30
C SER A 361 26.52 33.05 50.83
N SER A 362 25.95 32.11 51.58
CA SER A 362 25.96 32.16 53.05
C SER A 362 27.22 31.55 53.70
N MET A 363 28.09 30.93 52.91
CA MET A 363 29.34 30.34 53.39
C MET A 363 30.45 31.41 53.54
N PRO A 364 31.51 31.17 54.32
CA PRO A 364 32.70 32.04 54.35
C PRO A 364 33.34 32.20 52.96
N GLU A 365 33.94 33.37 52.68
CA GLU A 365 34.52 33.69 51.37
C GLU A 365 35.54 32.64 50.87
N THR A 366 36.35 32.08 51.77
CA THR A 366 37.32 31.03 51.42
C THR A 366 36.64 29.74 50.96
N GLN A 367 35.52 29.38 51.60
CA GLN A 367 34.72 28.21 51.21
C GLN A 367 33.95 28.46 49.90
N GLN A 368 33.49 29.69 49.66
CA GLN A 368 32.83 30.05 48.40
C GLN A 368 33.78 29.90 47.22
N GLU A 369 34.98 30.46 47.33
CA GLU A 369 35.94 30.47 46.22
C GLU A 369 36.47 29.06 45.92
N ILE A 370 36.80 28.27 46.96
CA ILE A 370 37.23 26.89 46.73
C ILE A 370 36.10 26.02 46.16
N LEU A 371 34.85 26.22 46.58
CA LEU A 371 33.70 25.52 46.01
C LEU A 371 33.50 25.90 44.55
N ARG A 372 33.59 27.19 44.21
CA ARG A 372 33.47 27.68 42.83
C ARG A 372 34.54 27.06 41.93
N LEU A 373 35.80 27.07 42.35
CA LEU A 373 36.90 26.47 41.60
C LEU A 373 36.77 24.94 41.50
N SER A 374 36.35 24.28 42.58
CA SER A 374 36.12 22.83 42.57
C SER A 374 34.97 22.43 41.65
N ARG A 375 33.88 23.22 41.64
CA ARG A 375 32.76 23.05 40.70
C ARG A 375 33.22 23.18 39.26
N ASP A 376 34.00 24.21 38.95
CA ASP A 376 34.47 24.46 37.59
C ASP A 376 35.33 23.27 37.09
N VAL A 377 36.17 22.69 37.95
CA VAL A 377 36.95 21.47 37.66
C VAL A 377 36.08 20.22 37.55
N GLU A 378 35.21 19.94 38.53
CA GLU A 378 34.40 18.71 38.54
C GLU A 378 33.36 18.69 37.41
N SER A 379 32.70 19.81 37.16
CA SER A 379 31.78 19.97 36.03
C SER A 379 32.53 19.88 34.69
N GLY A 380 33.66 20.59 34.56
CA GLY A 380 34.49 20.53 33.35
C GLY A 380 34.99 19.11 33.03
N ARG A 381 35.43 18.38 34.07
CA ARG A 381 35.85 16.98 33.95
C ARG A 381 34.70 16.07 33.52
N ALA A 382 33.51 16.24 34.11
CA ALA A 382 32.34 15.47 33.74
C ALA A 382 31.94 15.70 32.27
N VAL A 383 31.90 16.95 31.82
CA VAL A 383 31.61 17.31 30.41
C VAL A 383 32.67 16.74 29.47
N TYR A 384 33.96 16.90 29.80
CA TYR A 384 35.05 16.33 29.00
C TYR A 384 34.91 14.82 28.82
N MET A 385 34.67 14.08 29.91
CA MET A 385 34.47 12.63 29.85
C MET A 385 33.23 12.25 29.05
N GLN A 386 32.13 13.00 29.17
CA GLN A 386 30.92 12.76 28.37
C GLN A 386 31.18 12.96 26.88
N LEU A 387 31.84 14.05 26.50
CA LEU A 387 32.20 14.32 25.10
C LEU A 387 33.17 13.27 24.55
N LEU A 388 34.14 12.85 25.36
CA LEU A 388 35.11 11.81 24.99
C LEU A 388 34.41 10.47 24.77
N ASN A 389 33.55 10.05 25.69
CA ASN A 389 32.76 8.83 25.56
C ASN A 389 31.86 8.88 24.33
N ARG A 390 31.21 10.03 24.08
CA ARG A 390 30.37 10.22 22.88
C ARG A 390 31.18 10.15 21.59
N GLN A 391 32.39 10.71 21.58
CA GLN A 391 33.29 10.61 20.43
C GLN A 391 33.72 9.15 20.19
N GLN A 392 34.05 8.40 21.25
CA GLN A 392 34.39 6.98 21.15
C GLN A 392 33.22 6.15 20.62
N GLU A 393 32.01 6.36 21.14
CA GLU A 393 30.78 5.70 20.69
C GLU A 393 30.53 5.96 19.20
N LEU A 394 30.60 7.23 18.76
CA LEU A 394 30.41 7.59 17.36
C LEU A 394 31.51 7.03 16.44
N ASN A 395 32.75 6.93 16.91
CA ASN A 395 33.83 6.29 16.17
C ASN A 395 33.57 4.79 15.97
N ILE A 396 33.03 4.11 16.99
CA ILE A 396 32.63 2.70 16.91
C ILE A 396 31.43 2.55 15.94
N ALA A 397 30.41 3.39 16.09
CA ALA A 397 29.22 3.36 15.24
C ALA A 397 29.57 3.59 13.76
N LYS A 398 30.40 4.59 13.47
CA LYS A 398 30.91 4.87 12.12
C LYS A 398 31.69 3.69 11.53
N SER A 399 32.46 2.99 12.35
CA SER A 399 33.25 1.82 11.92
C SER A 399 32.39 0.57 11.72
N SER A 400 31.25 0.48 12.42
CA SER A 400 30.32 -0.65 12.34
C SER A 400 29.48 -0.64 11.05
N ALA A 401 29.26 0.55 10.46
CA ALA A 401 28.42 0.75 9.26
C ALA A 401 27.00 0.15 9.38
N ILE A 402 26.50 -0.03 10.61
CA ILE A 402 25.16 -0.55 10.88
C ILE A 402 24.18 0.64 10.88
N GLY A 403 23.14 0.56 10.05
CA GLY A 403 22.00 1.48 10.08
C GLY A 403 21.01 1.10 11.17
N ASN A 404 19.99 1.92 11.42
CA ASN A 404 18.91 1.58 12.37
C ASN A 404 17.80 0.75 11.71
N VAL A 405 18.10 0.09 10.60
CA VAL A 405 17.17 -0.69 9.80
C VAL A 405 17.74 -2.08 9.63
N ARG A 406 16.91 -3.09 9.85
CA ARG A 406 17.26 -4.50 9.72
C ARG A 406 16.23 -5.23 8.86
N ILE A 407 16.72 -6.05 7.92
CA ILE A 407 15.87 -6.96 7.16
C ILE A 407 15.54 -8.16 8.07
N ILE A 408 14.24 -8.41 8.31
CA ILE A 408 13.77 -9.59 9.03
C ILE A 408 13.55 -10.71 8.02
N ASP A 409 12.70 -10.45 7.02
CA ASP A 409 12.37 -11.38 5.95
C ASP A 409 12.78 -10.78 4.61
N GLU A 410 13.56 -11.55 3.85
CA GLU A 410 13.91 -11.22 2.46
C GLU A 410 12.68 -11.25 1.55
N ALA A 411 12.79 -10.61 0.38
CA ALA A 411 11.70 -10.57 -0.58
C ALA A 411 11.41 -11.96 -1.14
N VAL A 412 10.18 -12.46 -0.95
CA VAL A 412 9.75 -13.76 -1.49
C VAL A 412 8.36 -13.65 -2.10
N THR A 413 8.16 -14.33 -3.23
CA THR A 413 6.87 -14.41 -3.90
C THR A 413 5.95 -15.50 -3.36
N GLN A 414 4.67 -15.18 -3.19
CA GLN A 414 3.68 -16.17 -2.81
C GLN A 414 3.50 -17.23 -3.92
N PRO A 415 3.43 -18.54 -3.57
CA PRO A 415 3.34 -19.59 -4.57
C PRO A 415 2.01 -19.55 -5.33
N LYS A 416 0.92 -19.14 -4.66
CA LYS A 416 -0.43 -19.03 -5.22
C LYS A 416 -0.75 -17.58 -5.62
N PRO A 417 -1.55 -17.36 -6.67
CA PRO A 417 -1.96 -16.02 -7.06
C PRO A 417 -2.98 -15.44 -6.07
N VAL A 418 -2.86 -14.14 -5.79
CA VAL A 418 -3.74 -13.39 -4.89
C VAL A 418 -5.00 -12.87 -5.60
N LYS A 419 -4.93 -12.65 -6.92
CA LYS A 419 -6.06 -12.23 -7.75
C LYS A 419 -6.06 -12.96 -9.11
N PRO A 420 -7.24 -13.17 -9.73
CA PRO A 420 -8.57 -13.00 -9.14
C PRO A 420 -8.90 -14.11 -8.14
N LYS A 421 -9.69 -13.77 -7.10
CA LYS A 421 -10.21 -14.76 -6.15
C LYS A 421 -11.30 -15.59 -6.83
N LYS A 422 -10.91 -16.69 -7.49
CA LYS A 422 -11.77 -17.51 -8.37
C LYS A 422 -13.16 -17.82 -7.79
N ILE A 423 -13.22 -18.20 -6.51
CA ILE A 423 -14.48 -18.51 -5.80
C ILE A 423 -15.40 -17.29 -5.72
N LEU A 424 -14.85 -16.12 -5.34
CA LEU A 424 -15.63 -14.88 -5.24
C LEU A 424 -16.14 -14.42 -6.60
N VAL A 425 -15.36 -14.59 -7.67
CA VAL A 425 -15.77 -14.23 -9.03
C VAL A 425 -16.95 -15.09 -9.50
N VAL A 426 -16.89 -16.40 -9.29
CA VAL A 426 -17.99 -17.31 -9.65
C VAL A 426 -19.25 -17.02 -8.83
N LEU A 427 -19.10 -16.77 -7.53
CA LEU A 427 -20.21 -16.41 -6.64
C LEU A 427 -20.85 -15.06 -7.05
N ALA A 428 -20.03 -14.07 -7.40
CA ALA A 428 -20.51 -12.80 -7.94
C ALA A 428 -21.25 -12.99 -9.28
N GLY A 429 -20.75 -13.85 -10.17
CA GLY A 429 -21.43 -14.21 -11.42
C GLY A 429 -22.79 -14.87 -11.19
N LEU A 430 -22.90 -15.74 -10.18
CA LEU A 430 -24.15 -16.38 -9.79
C LEU A 430 -25.17 -15.36 -9.27
N ILE A 431 -24.75 -14.47 -8.36
CA ILE A 431 -25.61 -13.42 -7.80
C ILE A 431 -26.07 -12.45 -8.90
N LEU A 432 -25.15 -11.97 -9.74
CA LEU A 432 -25.48 -11.07 -10.84
C LEU A 432 -26.43 -11.73 -11.84
N GLY A 433 -26.18 -12.99 -12.20
CA GLY A 433 -27.09 -13.76 -13.04
C GLY A 433 -28.50 -13.87 -12.42
N GLY A 434 -28.57 -14.08 -11.10
CA GLY A 434 -29.82 -14.09 -10.35
C GLY A 434 -30.55 -12.75 -10.45
N ILE A 435 -29.90 -11.65 -10.07
CA ILE A 435 -30.48 -10.30 -10.11
C ILE A 435 -30.96 -9.94 -11.51
N ILE A 436 -30.15 -10.17 -12.54
CA ILE A 436 -30.49 -9.87 -13.94
C ILE A 436 -31.67 -10.73 -14.40
N SER A 437 -31.71 -12.01 -14.03
CA SER A 437 -32.82 -12.89 -14.39
C SER A 437 -34.15 -12.48 -13.73
N LEU A 438 -34.13 -12.13 -12.45
CA LEU A 438 -35.28 -11.61 -11.71
C LEU A 438 -35.76 -10.27 -12.31
N GLY A 439 -34.83 -9.36 -12.61
CA GLY A 439 -35.13 -8.08 -13.26
C GLY A 439 -35.75 -8.24 -14.64
N LEU A 440 -35.25 -9.19 -15.45
CA LEU A 440 -35.80 -9.47 -16.77
C LEU A 440 -37.22 -10.05 -16.68
N VAL A 441 -37.46 -10.95 -15.72
CA VAL A 441 -38.81 -11.48 -15.45
C VAL A 441 -39.76 -10.36 -15.02
N MET A 442 -39.34 -9.48 -14.10
CA MET A 442 -40.12 -8.30 -13.67
C MET A 442 -40.44 -7.36 -14.84
N ILE A 443 -39.45 -7.01 -15.66
CA ILE A 443 -39.67 -6.16 -16.85
C ILE A 443 -40.66 -6.84 -17.79
N ARG A 444 -40.51 -8.15 -18.02
CA ARG A 444 -41.43 -8.92 -18.87
C ARG A 444 -42.85 -8.93 -18.31
N MET A 445 -43.00 -9.01 -16.99
CA MET A 445 -44.28 -8.88 -16.29
C MET A 445 -44.90 -7.49 -16.50
N PHE A 446 -44.13 -6.41 -16.30
CA PHE A 446 -44.61 -5.04 -16.53
C PHE A 446 -44.99 -4.73 -17.99
N LEU A 447 -44.32 -5.37 -18.96
CA LEU A 447 -44.62 -5.20 -20.38
C LEU A 447 -45.83 -6.04 -20.84
N ARG A 448 -46.25 -7.05 -20.08
CA ARG A 448 -47.50 -7.77 -20.32
C ARG A 448 -48.66 -6.89 -19.85
N ARG A 449 -49.22 -6.13 -20.78
CA ARG A 449 -50.50 -5.42 -20.59
C ARG A 449 -51.62 -6.33 -21.10
N GLY A 450 -52.19 -7.13 -20.21
CA GLY A 450 -53.35 -7.99 -20.47
C GLY A 450 -54.20 -8.13 -19.22
N ILE A 451 -55.46 -8.54 -19.39
CA ILE A 451 -56.35 -8.89 -18.28
C ILE A 451 -55.97 -10.31 -17.84
N GLU A 452 -55.52 -10.45 -16.60
CA GLU A 452 -55.07 -11.73 -16.06
C GLU A 452 -56.09 -12.37 -15.10
N THR A 453 -56.97 -11.56 -14.50
CA THR A 453 -58.05 -12.07 -13.65
C THR A 453 -59.42 -11.55 -14.08
N PRO A 454 -60.50 -12.33 -13.88
CA PRO A 454 -61.87 -11.88 -14.07
C PRO A 454 -62.20 -10.61 -13.28
N GLU A 455 -61.63 -10.44 -12.08
CA GLU A 455 -61.88 -9.26 -11.22
C GLU A 455 -61.42 -7.96 -11.89
N GLN A 456 -60.31 -8.00 -12.65
CA GLN A 456 -59.82 -6.83 -13.40
C GLN A 456 -60.82 -6.34 -14.46
N LEU A 457 -61.67 -7.22 -14.99
CA LEU A 457 -62.76 -6.85 -15.91
C LEU A 457 -63.97 -6.30 -15.15
N GLU A 458 -64.29 -6.87 -14.00
CA GLU A 458 -65.39 -6.40 -13.15
C GLU A 458 -65.13 -5.00 -12.58
N ASP A 459 -63.89 -4.71 -12.18
CA ASP A 459 -63.45 -3.38 -11.73
C ASP A 459 -63.54 -2.31 -12.84
N LEU A 460 -63.42 -2.73 -14.10
CA LEU A 460 -63.65 -1.88 -15.28
C LEU A 460 -65.14 -1.77 -15.66
N GLY A 461 -66.04 -2.35 -14.87
CA GLY A 461 -67.49 -2.31 -15.07
C GLY A 461 -68.02 -3.34 -16.07
N ILE A 462 -67.22 -4.35 -16.43
CA ILE A 462 -67.62 -5.43 -17.34
C ILE A 462 -67.98 -6.67 -16.51
N ASN A 463 -69.25 -7.07 -16.53
CA ASN A 463 -69.71 -8.25 -15.80
C ASN A 463 -69.13 -9.53 -16.41
N VAL A 464 -68.43 -10.34 -15.62
CA VAL A 464 -67.93 -11.65 -16.04
C VAL A 464 -68.93 -12.74 -15.61
N TYR A 465 -69.57 -13.39 -16.58
CA TYR A 465 -70.60 -14.40 -16.30
C TYR A 465 -70.06 -15.83 -16.12
N ALA A 466 -68.93 -16.14 -16.74
CA ALA A 466 -68.26 -17.43 -16.64
C ALA A 466 -66.78 -17.29 -17.01
N SER A 467 -65.91 -18.05 -16.34
CA SER A 467 -64.52 -18.25 -16.77
C SER A 467 -64.39 -19.66 -17.31
N ILE A 468 -63.78 -19.79 -18.49
CA ILE A 468 -63.52 -21.08 -19.12
C ILE A 468 -62.02 -21.38 -18.91
N PRO A 469 -61.66 -22.49 -18.26
CA PRO A 469 -60.27 -22.85 -18.09
C PRO A 469 -59.63 -23.16 -19.46
N ILE A 470 -58.34 -22.87 -19.59
CA ILE A 470 -57.60 -23.23 -20.81
C ILE A 470 -57.37 -24.75 -20.80
N SER A 471 -57.71 -25.42 -21.90
CA SER A 471 -57.41 -26.85 -22.08
C SER A 471 -55.90 -27.12 -22.14
N ASP A 472 -55.44 -28.04 -21.31
CA ASP A 472 -54.05 -28.51 -21.30
C ASP A 472 -53.65 -29.20 -22.61
N ASP A 473 -54.58 -29.93 -23.23
CA ASP A 473 -54.32 -30.68 -24.45
C ASP A 473 -54.22 -29.76 -25.67
N PHE A 474 -55.07 -28.72 -25.73
CA PHE A 474 -54.98 -27.69 -26.75
C PHE A 474 -53.67 -26.90 -26.63
N ALA A 475 -53.31 -26.47 -25.41
CA ALA A 475 -52.08 -25.72 -25.15
C ALA A 475 -50.82 -26.52 -25.54
N LYS A 476 -50.78 -27.81 -25.22
CA LYS A 476 -49.66 -28.71 -25.60
C LYS A 476 -49.55 -28.87 -27.12
N ARG A 477 -50.65 -29.11 -27.83
CA ARG A 477 -50.65 -29.29 -29.30
C ARG A 477 -50.15 -28.04 -30.03
N VAL A 478 -50.61 -26.86 -29.63
CA VAL A 478 -50.16 -25.57 -30.20
C VAL A 478 -48.66 -25.34 -29.95
N ALA A 479 -48.18 -25.63 -28.73
CA ALA A 479 -46.76 -25.49 -28.39
C ALA A 479 -45.85 -26.49 -29.13
N GLN A 480 -46.36 -27.69 -29.41
CA GLN A 480 -45.62 -28.75 -30.10
C GLN A 480 -45.51 -28.49 -31.61
N GLU A 481 -46.55 -27.93 -32.23
CA GLU A 481 -46.51 -27.51 -33.64
C GLU A 481 -45.56 -26.34 -33.90
N GLN A 482 -45.46 -25.37 -32.98
CA GLN A 482 -44.54 -24.23 -33.10
C GLN A 482 -43.06 -24.64 -33.13
N LYS A 483 -42.68 -25.75 -32.48
CA LYS A 483 -41.28 -26.24 -32.49
C LYS A 483 -40.89 -26.89 -33.82
N TRP A 484 -41.84 -27.40 -34.60
CA TRP A 484 -41.57 -28.25 -35.77
C TRP A 484 -41.97 -27.66 -37.13
N LYS A 485 -42.55 -26.46 -37.18
CA LYS A 485 -42.93 -25.81 -38.46
C LYS A 485 -42.15 -24.53 -38.72
N ARG A 486 -41.03 -24.67 -39.44
CA ARG A 486 -40.57 -23.62 -40.38
C ARG A 486 -41.11 -23.83 -41.80
N ARG A 487 -41.95 -24.84 -42.06
CA ARG A 487 -42.67 -25.00 -43.33
C ARG A 487 -44.04 -25.66 -43.11
N LYS A 488 -45.07 -25.04 -43.70
CA LYS A 488 -46.51 -25.38 -43.78
C LYS A 488 -47.41 -25.00 -42.60
N ASN A 489 -48.23 -23.96 -42.82
CA ASN A 489 -49.54 -23.76 -42.19
C ASN A 489 -50.39 -25.02 -42.42
N ASN A 490 -50.61 -25.80 -41.37
CA ASN A 490 -51.83 -26.59 -41.24
C ASN A 490 -52.51 -25.99 -40.02
N GLU A 491 -53.74 -25.49 -40.21
CA GLU A 491 -54.63 -25.10 -39.13
C GLU A 491 -54.96 -26.35 -38.30
N VAL A 492 -54.90 -26.22 -36.98
CA VAL A 492 -55.28 -27.28 -36.03
C VAL A 492 -56.80 -27.39 -36.05
N ASN A 493 -57.36 -28.05 -37.06
CA ASN A 493 -58.81 -28.28 -37.15
C ASN A 493 -59.19 -29.59 -36.46
N GLY A 494 -59.39 -29.52 -35.14
CA GLY A 494 -60.00 -30.55 -34.31
C GLY A 494 -60.84 -29.90 -33.21
N LEU A 495 -62.10 -30.31 -33.05
CA LEU A 495 -62.98 -29.84 -31.98
C LEU A 495 -62.57 -30.54 -30.67
N LEU A 496 -62.26 -29.77 -29.61
CA LEU A 496 -61.89 -30.34 -28.31
C LEU A 496 -62.93 -31.33 -27.79
N ALA A 497 -64.21 -31.03 -27.99
CA ALA A 497 -65.33 -31.88 -27.59
C ALA A 497 -65.31 -33.28 -28.22
N ILE A 498 -64.61 -33.45 -29.35
CA ILE A 498 -64.47 -34.74 -30.04
C ILE A 498 -63.17 -35.43 -29.63
N ASP A 499 -62.09 -34.66 -29.49
CA ASP A 499 -60.75 -35.20 -29.27
C ASP A 499 -60.47 -35.55 -27.79
N ASN A 500 -60.99 -34.75 -26.85
CA ASN A 500 -60.92 -35.03 -25.42
C ASN A 500 -62.20 -34.51 -24.72
N PRO A 501 -63.32 -35.27 -24.76
CA PRO A 501 -64.60 -34.85 -24.18
C PRO A 501 -64.60 -34.72 -22.64
N ALA A 502 -63.54 -35.14 -21.95
CA ALA A 502 -63.40 -35.02 -20.51
C ALA A 502 -62.53 -33.81 -20.09
N ASP A 503 -62.14 -32.98 -21.04
CA ASP A 503 -61.40 -31.75 -20.77
C ASP A 503 -62.29 -30.74 -20.03
N LEU A 504 -61.73 -30.07 -19.03
CA LEU A 504 -62.42 -29.11 -18.18
C LEU A 504 -62.83 -27.81 -18.93
N ALA A 505 -62.31 -27.62 -20.14
CA ALA A 505 -62.54 -26.45 -20.99
C ALA A 505 -63.80 -26.55 -21.89
N ILE A 506 -64.54 -27.67 -21.86
CA ILE A 506 -65.71 -27.94 -22.73
C ILE A 506 -67.03 -27.64 -22.02
#